data_AF-A0A172UFU3-F1
#
_entry.id   AF-A0A172UFU3-F1
#
_cell.length_a   1.000
_cell.length_b   1.000
_cell.length_c   1.000
_cell.angle_alpha   90.00
_cell.angle_beta   90.00
_cell.angle_gamma   90.00
#
_symmetry.space_group_name_H-M   'P 1'
#
loop_
_entity.id
_entity.type
_entity.pdbx_description
1 polymer ?
#
loop_
_entity_poly.entity_id
_entity_poly.type
_entity_poly.pdbx_seq_one_letter_code
_entity_poly.pdbx_strand_id
1 'polypeptide(L)'
;MNKQAGQNHNSTQLNFGGIQRNAGRDYYEYLVPSSLKLLLAWTPTAELDRRSLDNPKLFKCRFGFAPPTIIREQVVAIRRQHDFTDQQIRWLRYSGLLKITAQEAKLAPSRLIFMAGWLQLIVVSLVCSSMLFQITYPTAIVPAWKQMAGYLFICGYWMMMAWPLGKLYLEPWYVLKRAGVMEAQSI
;
A
#
# COMPACT_ATOMS: atom_id res chain seq x y z
N MET A 1 31.76 60.40 0.41
CA MET A 1 30.65 59.50 0.80
C MET A 1 30.42 58.55 -0.36
N ASN A 2 30.47 57.23 -0.31
CA ASN A 2 30.70 56.25 0.74
C ASN A 2 31.32 55.03 0.02
N LYS A 3 32.50 54.56 0.46
CA LYS A 3 33.18 53.39 -0.11
C LYS A 3 32.44 52.14 0.39
N GLN A 4 31.65 51.47 -0.45
CA GLN A 4 31.20 50.12 -0.14
C GLN A 4 32.31 49.14 -0.52
N ALA A 5 32.96 48.61 0.52
CA ALA A 5 34.02 47.63 0.43
C ALA A 5 33.51 46.36 -0.27
N GLY A 6 34.18 45.98 -1.36
CA GLY A 6 34.00 44.66 -1.97
C GLY A 6 34.51 43.60 -1.00
N GLN A 7 33.60 42.96 -0.25
CA GLN A 7 33.92 41.75 0.50
C GLN A 7 34.05 40.60 -0.50
N ASN A 8 35.29 40.34 -0.89
CA ASN A 8 35.67 39.19 -1.69
C ASN A 8 35.67 37.95 -0.78
N HIS A 9 34.49 37.36 -0.56
CA HIS A 9 34.39 36.06 0.09
C HIS A 9 34.95 35.00 -0.88
N ASN A 10 36.23 34.68 -0.71
CA ASN A 10 36.84 33.45 -1.23
C ASN A 10 36.11 32.25 -0.61
N SER A 11 34.99 31.87 -1.24
CA SER A 11 34.24 30.66 -0.90
C SER A 11 34.91 29.51 -1.64
N THR A 12 35.81 28.82 -0.96
CA THR A 12 36.47 27.62 -1.50
C THR A 12 35.49 26.45 -1.39
N GLN A 13 34.92 26.02 -2.51
CA GLN A 13 34.09 24.81 -2.58
C GLN A 13 34.96 23.60 -2.94
N LEU A 14 35.11 22.67 -2.00
CA LEU A 14 35.80 21.39 -2.21
C LEU A 14 34.76 20.32 -2.53
N ASN A 15 34.75 19.83 -3.78
CA ASN A 15 33.90 18.72 -4.21
C ASN A 15 34.75 17.47 -4.41
N PHE A 16 34.32 16.35 -3.81
CA PHE A 16 34.96 15.04 -3.98
C PHE A 16 34.05 14.15 -4.84
N GLY A 17 34.48 13.83 -6.07
CA GLY A 17 33.74 12.97 -6.99
C GLY A 17 34.38 12.87 -8.38
N GLY A 18 34.10 11.78 -9.12
CA GLY A 18 34.72 11.52 -10.43
C GLY A 18 34.16 12.34 -11.60
N ILE A 19 33.07 13.08 -11.40
CA ILE A 19 32.46 13.96 -12.41
C ILE A 19 32.02 15.25 -11.69
N GLN A 20 32.53 16.40 -12.14
CA GLN A 20 32.22 17.71 -11.56
C GLN A 20 31.40 18.54 -12.56
N ARG A 21 30.26 19.08 -12.11
CA ARG A 21 29.52 20.11 -12.81
C ARG A 21 29.72 21.42 -12.07
N ASN A 22 30.50 22.33 -12.64
CA ASN A 22 30.83 23.62 -12.04
C ASN A 22 30.00 24.71 -12.74
N ALA A 23 28.89 25.11 -12.13
CA ALA A 23 28.29 26.42 -12.40
C ALA A 23 28.82 27.36 -11.31
N GLY A 24 29.06 28.64 -11.63
CA GLY A 24 29.52 29.62 -10.65
C GLY A 24 28.48 29.91 -9.55
N ARG A 25 28.43 31.16 -9.08
CA ARG A 25 27.47 31.63 -8.04
C ARG A 25 25.97 31.40 -8.36
N ASP A 26 25.65 30.96 -9.57
CA ASP A 26 24.28 30.79 -10.09
C ASP A 26 23.85 29.32 -10.20
N TYR A 27 24.43 28.44 -9.37
CA TYR A 27 24.00 27.05 -9.31
C TYR A 27 22.69 26.90 -8.53
N TYR A 28 21.60 26.68 -9.26
CA TYR A 28 20.31 26.28 -8.69
C TYR A 28 20.07 24.79 -8.94
N GLU A 29 20.16 23.97 -7.89
CA GLU A 29 19.71 22.58 -7.96
C GLU A 29 18.19 22.51 -7.97
N TYR A 30 17.63 22.36 -9.16
CA TYR A 30 16.27 21.89 -9.29
C TYR A 30 16.27 20.38 -9.11
N LEU A 31 15.95 19.94 -7.89
CA LEU A 31 15.65 18.53 -7.60
C LEU A 31 14.29 18.19 -8.21
N VAL A 32 14.26 18.03 -9.53
CA VAL A 32 13.09 17.53 -10.25
C VAL A 32 13.09 16.01 -10.12
N PRO A 33 12.11 15.40 -9.43
CA PRO A 33 12.09 13.97 -9.27
C PRO A 33 11.96 13.32 -10.65
N SER A 34 12.98 12.55 -11.02
CA SER A 34 13.04 11.82 -12.29
C SER A 34 11.98 10.73 -12.40
N SER A 35 11.38 10.32 -11.28
CA SER A 35 10.31 9.32 -11.25
C SER A 35 9.23 9.68 -10.22
N LEU A 36 8.00 9.21 -10.51
CA LEU A 36 6.86 9.29 -9.58
C LEU A 36 7.16 8.60 -8.24
N LYS A 37 7.96 7.53 -8.23
CA LYS A 37 8.36 6.86 -6.98
C LYS A 37 9.22 7.78 -6.11
N LEU A 38 10.18 8.49 -6.72
CA LEU A 38 11.06 9.41 -6.01
C LEU A 38 10.29 10.63 -5.49
N LEU A 39 9.33 11.13 -6.28
CA LEU A 39 8.39 12.16 -5.84
C LEU A 39 7.60 11.72 -4.61
N LEU A 40 7.03 10.51 -4.62
CA LEU A 40 6.25 9.98 -3.50
C LEU A 40 7.09 9.70 -2.25
N ALA A 41 8.34 9.29 -2.41
CA ALA A 41 9.23 8.99 -1.30
C ALA A 41 9.75 10.24 -0.59
N TRP A 42 10.00 11.32 -1.34
CA TRP A 42 10.66 12.51 -0.81
C TRP A 42 9.71 13.66 -0.48
N THR A 43 8.56 13.75 -1.15
CA THR A 43 7.63 14.86 -0.92
C THR A 43 6.86 14.64 0.39
N PRO A 44 6.78 15.66 1.28
CA PRO A 44 5.97 15.57 2.48
C PRO A 44 4.50 15.24 2.18
N THR A 45 3.88 14.44 3.05
CA THR A 45 2.49 13.99 2.88
C THR A 45 1.50 15.12 2.64
N ALA A 46 1.63 16.24 3.37
CA ALA A 46 0.74 17.39 3.23
C ALA A 46 0.77 18.01 1.83
N GLU A 47 1.97 18.10 1.24
CA GLU A 47 2.15 18.61 -0.12
C GLU A 47 1.70 17.58 -1.17
N LEU A 48 1.93 16.29 -0.93
CA LEU A 48 1.37 15.22 -1.78
C LEU A 48 -0.15 15.22 -1.79
N ASP A 49 -0.79 15.44 -0.63
CA ASP A 49 -2.25 15.53 -0.54
C ASP A 49 -2.76 16.67 -1.40
N ARG A 50 -2.22 17.88 -1.21
CA ARG A 50 -2.58 19.07 -2.01
C ARG A 50 -2.42 18.81 -3.51
N ARG A 51 -1.25 18.33 -3.93
CA ARG A 51 -0.98 18.04 -5.35
C ARG A 51 -1.88 16.93 -5.92
N SER A 52 -2.27 15.95 -5.11
CA SER A 52 -3.10 14.82 -5.57
C SER A 52 -4.57 15.20 -5.79
N LEU A 53 -5.06 16.25 -5.12
CA LEU A 53 -6.41 16.80 -5.37
C LEU A 53 -6.52 17.44 -6.76
N ASP A 54 -5.46 18.10 -7.23
CA ASP A 54 -5.45 18.72 -8.55
C ASP A 54 -4.99 17.74 -9.64
N ASN A 55 -4.09 16.82 -9.31
CA ASN A 55 -3.50 15.89 -10.28
C ASN A 55 -4.05 14.45 -10.16
N PRO A 56 -4.97 14.02 -11.04
CA PRO A 56 -5.58 12.69 -10.95
C PRO A 56 -4.59 11.56 -11.24
N LYS A 57 -3.52 11.81 -12.01
CA LYS A 57 -2.47 10.81 -12.27
C LYS A 57 -1.66 10.55 -11.00
N LEU A 58 -1.31 11.61 -10.28
CA LEU A 58 -0.62 11.49 -8.99
C LEU A 58 -1.50 10.75 -7.97
N PHE A 59 -2.79 11.09 -7.91
CA PHE A 59 -3.76 10.39 -7.05
C PHE A 59 -3.82 8.88 -7.37
N LYS A 60 -3.89 8.53 -8.66
CA LYS A 60 -3.87 7.12 -9.10
C LYS A 60 -2.59 6.40 -8.71
N CYS A 61 -1.43 7.05 -8.80
CA CYS A 61 -0.17 6.44 -8.37
C CYS A 61 -0.15 6.15 -6.85
N ARG A 62 -0.70 7.05 -6.03
CA ARG A 62 -0.80 6.88 -4.57
C ARG A 62 -1.78 5.78 -4.18
N PHE A 63 -3.05 5.94 -4.57
CA PHE A 63 -4.13 5.11 -4.04
C PHE A 63 -4.54 3.97 -4.99
N GLY A 64 -4.14 4.00 -6.26
CA GLY A 64 -4.40 2.95 -7.25
C GLY A 64 -5.66 3.13 -8.11
N PHE A 65 -6.32 4.30 -8.03
CA PHE A 65 -7.52 4.62 -8.81
C PHE A 65 -7.63 6.11 -9.11
N ALA A 66 -8.48 6.50 -10.06
CA ALA A 66 -8.65 7.89 -10.50
C ALA A 66 -10.14 8.30 -10.38
N PRO A 67 -10.60 8.70 -9.19
CA PRO A 67 -11.97 9.12 -8.99
C PRO A 67 -12.15 10.62 -9.29
N PRO A 68 -13.40 11.13 -9.36
CA PRO A 68 -13.68 12.56 -9.49
C PRO A 68 -13.10 13.38 -8.31
N THR A 69 -12.91 14.69 -8.51
CA THR A 69 -12.30 15.59 -7.51
C THR A 69 -12.97 15.52 -6.13
N ILE A 70 -14.30 15.54 -6.07
CA ILE A 70 -15.06 15.43 -4.82
C ILE A 70 -14.69 14.17 -4.03
N ILE A 71 -14.54 13.04 -4.71
CA ILE A 71 -14.16 11.78 -4.09
C ILE A 71 -12.69 11.79 -3.66
N ARG A 72 -11.80 12.46 -4.42
CA ARG A 72 -10.38 12.60 -4.04
C ARG A 72 -10.25 13.35 -2.71
N GLU A 73 -11.02 14.42 -2.54
CA GLU A 73 -11.07 15.19 -1.30
C GLU A 73 -11.55 14.34 -0.12
N GLN A 74 -12.64 13.59 -0.29
CA GLN A 74 -13.18 12.72 0.75
C GLN A 74 -12.19 11.61 1.15
N VAL A 75 -11.49 11.00 0.18
CA VAL A 75 -10.47 9.97 0.47
C VAL A 75 -9.28 10.56 1.25
N VAL A 76 -8.84 11.77 0.89
CA VAL A 76 -7.77 12.47 1.63
C VAL A 76 -8.26 12.85 3.04
N ALA A 77 -9.51 13.26 3.20
CA ALA A 77 -10.11 13.58 4.49
C ALA A 77 -10.18 12.34 5.41
N ILE A 78 -10.68 11.20 4.91
CA ILE A 78 -10.73 9.92 5.64
C ILE A 78 -9.33 9.51 6.09
N ARG A 79 -8.34 9.64 5.21
CA ARG A 79 -6.96 9.32 5.51
C ARG A 79 -6.43 10.19 6.66
N ARG A 80 -6.63 11.51 6.60
CA ARG A 80 -6.17 12.43 7.65
C ARG A 80 -6.86 12.20 8.98
N GLN A 81 -8.16 11.90 8.96
CA GLN A 81 -8.95 11.66 10.17
C GLN A 81 -8.46 10.46 10.98
N HIS A 82 -8.03 9.39 10.29
CA HIS A 82 -7.61 8.13 10.92
C HIS A 82 -6.12 7.84 10.81
N ASP A 83 -5.33 8.82 10.37
CA ASP A 83 -3.88 8.72 10.12
C ASP A 83 -3.47 7.49 9.30
N PHE A 84 -4.24 7.18 8.25
CA PHE A 84 -3.96 6.02 7.41
C PHE A 84 -2.77 6.25 6.47
N THR A 85 -2.02 5.19 6.20
CA THR A 85 -0.99 5.19 5.15
C THR A 85 -1.62 5.01 3.76
N ASP A 86 -0.94 5.47 2.70
CA ASP A 86 -1.38 5.30 1.31
C ASP A 86 -1.62 3.81 0.96
N GLN A 87 -0.79 2.93 1.51
CA GLN A 87 -0.93 1.47 1.36
C GLN A 87 -2.19 0.93 2.06
N GLN A 88 -2.49 1.40 3.28
CA GLN A 88 -3.69 0.99 4.00
C GLN A 88 -4.97 1.41 3.27
N ILE A 89 -5.03 2.64 2.75
CA ILE A 89 -6.16 3.11 1.93
C ILE A 89 -6.35 2.24 0.68
N ARG A 90 -5.26 1.85 0.03
CA ARG A 90 -5.31 0.96 -1.14
C ARG A 90 -5.87 -0.43 -0.78
N TRP A 91 -5.43 -1.02 0.33
CA TRP A 91 -5.94 -2.31 0.79
C TRP A 91 -7.38 -2.24 1.29
N LEU A 92 -7.77 -1.15 1.97
CA LEU A 92 -9.16 -0.89 2.36
C LEU A 92 -10.10 -0.83 1.15
N ARG A 93 -9.62 -0.31 0.02
CA ARG A 93 -10.37 -0.35 -1.24
C ARG A 93 -10.43 -1.75 -1.83
N TYR A 94 -9.30 -2.46 -1.90
CA TYR A 94 -9.28 -3.82 -2.45
C TYR A 94 -10.12 -4.80 -1.64
N SER A 95 -10.21 -4.61 -0.32
CA SER A 95 -11.07 -5.40 0.56
C SER A 95 -12.56 -5.03 0.48
N GLY A 96 -12.90 -3.96 -0.24
CA GLY A 96 -14.27 -3.44 -0.34
C GLY A 96 -14.77 -2.72 0.91
N LEU A 97 -13.91 -2.52 1.93
CA LEU A 97 -14.25 -1.81 3.16
C LEU A 97 -14.27 -0.30 2.98
N LEU A 98 -13.53 0.23 2.00
CA LEU A 98 -13.69 1.60 1.50
C LEU A 98 -14.64 1.57 0.31
N LYS A 99 -15.92 1.87 0.55
CA LYS A 99 -16.93 1.99 -0.51
C LYS A 99 -16.82 3.36 -1.15
N ILE A 100 -16.61 3.36 -2.46
CA ILE A 100 -16.57 4.56 -3.29
C ILE A 100 -17.78 4.52 -4.21
N THR A 101 -18.76 5.36 -3.90
CA THR A 101 -19.93 5.64 -4.75
C THR A 101 -19.63 6.87 -5.62
N ALA A 102 -20.46 7.13 -6.63
CA ALA A 102 -20.32 8.31 -7.50
C ALA A 102 -20.29 9.65 -6.75
N GLN A 103 -20.91 9.73 -5.56
CA GLN A 103 -21.04 10.95 -4.77
C GLN A 103 -20.26 10.93 -3.44
N GLU A 104 -19.92 9.74 -2.93
CA GLU A 104 -19.37 9.60 -1.59
C GLU A 104 -18.35 8.45 -1.47
N ALA A 105 -17.25 8.69 -0.76
CA ALA A 105 -16.34 7.70 -0.23
C ALA A 105 -16.62 7.53 1.27
N LYS A 106 -17.03 6.33 1.69
CA LYS A 106 -17.33 6.00 3.08
C LYS A 106 -16.62 4.70 3.49
N LEU A 107 -16.19 4.66 4.75
CA LEU A 107 -15.77 3.41 5.37
C LEU A 107 -17.04 2.62 5.71
N ALA A 108 -17.13 1.40 5.19
CA ALA A 108 -18.20 0.45 5.45
C ALA A 108 -17.58 -0.78 6.13
N PRO A 109 -17.44 -0.78 7.46
CA PRO A 109 -16.92 -1.90 8.21
C PRO A 109 -17.94 -3.04 8.19
N SER A 110 -17.79 -3.97 7.25
CA SER A 110 -18.65 -5.14 7.19
C SER A 110 -18.02 -6.30 7.95
N ARG A 111 -18.64 -6.72 9.06
CA ARG A 111 -18.26 -7.94 9.78
C ARG A 111 -18.39 -9.19 8.88
N LEU A 112 -19.29 -9.15 7.91
CA LEU A 112 -19.52 -10.22 6.94
C LEU A 112 -18.30 -10.54 6.08
N ILE A 113 -17.55 -9.53 5.64
CA ILE A 113 -16.35 -9.73 4.82
C ILE A 113 -15.26 -10.45 5.63
N PHE A 114 -15.11 -10.10 6.91
CA PHE A 114 -14.21 -10.80 7.82
C PHE A 114 -14.64 -12.25 8.05
N MET A 115 -15.94 -12.48 8.30
CA MET A 115 -16.48 -13.83 8.48
C MET A 115 -16.35 -14.68 7.21
N ALA A 116 -16.57 -14.11 6.03
CA ALA A 116 -16.41 -14.80 4.75
C ALA A 116 -14.96 -15.23 4.52
N GLY A 117 -13.98 -14.40 4.89
CA GLY A 117 -12.57 -14.75 4.82
C GLY A 117 -12.22 -15.96 5.71
N TRP A 118 -12.70 -15.98 6.95
CA TRP A 118 -12.52 -17.15 7.84
C TRP A 118 -13.23 -18.40 7.33
N LEU A 119 -14.47 -18.26 6.85
CA LEU A 119 -15.22 -19.38 6.28
C LEU A 119 -14.49 -19.99 5.09
N GLN A 120 -13.99 -19.16 4.17
CA GLN A 120 -13.23 -19.62 3.01
C GLN A 120 -11.93 -20.32 3.44
N LEU A 121 -11.22 -19.81 4.45
CA LEU A 121 -10.01 -20.44 4.97
C LEU A 121 -10.30 -21.81 5.60
N ILE A 122 -11.41 -21.95 6.33
CA ILE A 122 -11.86 -23.22 6.90
C ILE A 122 -12.17 -24.22 5.78
N VAL A 123 -12.93 -23.82 4.76
CA VAL A 123 -13.29 -24.68 3.63
C VAL A 123 -12.04 -25.14 2.87
N VAL A 124 -11.12 -24.23 2.54
CA VAL A 124 -9.86 -24.56 1.86
C VAL A 124 -9.02 -25.51 2.72
N SER A 125 -8.95 -25.26 4.03
CA SER A 125 -8.20 -26.12 4.95
C SER A 125 -8.80 -27.52 5.05
N LEU A 126 -10.13 -27.65 5.06
CA LEU A 126 -10.81 -28.95 5.03
C LEU A 126 -10.51 -29.73 3.74
N VAL A 127 -10.54 -29.06 2.58
CA VAL A 127 -10.19 -29.68 1.29
C VAL A 127 -8.72 -30.09 1.26
N CYS A 128 -7.81 -29.27 1.75
CA CYS A 128 -6.38 -29.63 1.83
C CYS A 128 -6.17 -30.82 2.77
N SER A 129 -6.84 -30.85 3.93
CA SER A 129 -6.78 -31.96 4.88
C SER A 129 -7.29 -33.27 4.29
N SER A 130 -8.38 -33.24 3.50
CA SER A 130 -8.90 -34.45 2.85
C SER A 130 -7.94 -34.98 1.77
N MET A 131 -7.28 -34.08 1.02
CA MET A 131 -6.24 -34.47 0.07
C MET A 131 -4.99 -35.04 0.77
N LEU A 132 -4.56 -34.44 1.88
CA LEU A 132 -3.44 -34.95 2.69
C LEU A 132 -3.74 -36.35 3.26
N PHE A 133 -5.00 -36.60 3.64
CA PHE A 133 -5.43 -37.91 4.12
C PHE A 133 -5.31 -38.98 3.02
N GLN A 134 -5.71 -38.65 1.78
CA GLN A 134 -5.59 -39.56 0.63
C GLN A 134 -4.13 -39.87 0.26
N ILE A 135 -3.21 -38.91 0.41
CA ILE A 135 -1.78 -39.13 0.15
C ILE A 135 -1.13 -39.98 1.25
N THR A 136 -1.53 -39.78 2.50
CA THR A 136 -0.99 -40.48 3.66
C THR A 136 -1.47 -41.93 3.74
N TYR A 137 -2.72 -42.19 3.37
CA TYR A 137 -3.33 -43.53 3.35
C TYR A 137 -3.70 -43.93 1.92
N PRO A 138 -2.71 -44.18 1.04
CA PRO A 138 -3.00 -44.49 -0.34
C PRO A 138 -3.58 -45.91 -0.46
N THR A 139 -4.59 -46.07 -1.30
CA THR A 139 -5.20 -47.38 -1.60
C THR A 139 -4.32 -48.26 -2.50
N ALA A 140 -3.26 -47.70 -3.08
CA ALA A 140 -2.29 -48.38 -3.93
C ALA A 140 -0.85 -48.03 -3.52
N ILE A 141 0.12 -48.86 -3.90
CA ILE A 141 1.54 -48.59 -3.64
C ILE A 141 1.99 -47.43 -4.54
N VAL A 142 2.19 -46.25 -3.94
CA VAL A 142 2.63 -45.04 -4.64
C VAL A 142 4.12 -44.81 -4.37
N PRO A 143 4.95 -44.55 -5.41
CA PRO A 143 6.35 -44.18 -5.23
C PRO A 143 6.53 -42.91 -4.36
N ALA A 144 7.52 -42.94 -3.47
CA ALA A 144 7.76 -41.87 -2.49
C ALA A 144 7.91 -40.46 -3.10
N TRP A 145 8.54 -40.34 -4.27
CA TRP A 145 8.71 -39.04 -4.95
C TRP A 145 7.37 -38.42 -5.38
N LYS A 146 6.39 -39.24 -5.74
CA LYS A 146 5.04 -38.77 -6.11
C LYS A 146 4.26 -38.30 -4.87
N GLN A 147 4.43 -38.98 -3.74
CA GLN A 147 3.86 -38.54 -2.46
C GLN A 147 4.45 -37.19 -2.03
N MET A 148 5.78 -37.03 -2.13
CA MET A 148 6.45 -35.78 -1.78
C MET A 148 6.03 -34.61 -2.69
N ALA A 149 5.88 -34.87 -4.00
CA ALA A 149 5.34 -33.88 -4.94
C ALA A 149 3.90 -33.48 -4.57
N GLY A 150 3.06 -34.43 -4.15
CA GLY A 150 1.70 -34.16 -3.68
C GLY A 150 1.66 -33.28 -2.42
N TYR A 151 2.51 -33.56 -1.42
CA TYR A 151 2.63 -32.71 -0.23
C TYR A 151 3.07 -31.29 -0.58
N LEU A 152 4.10 -31.13 -1.41
CA LEU A 152 4.57 -29.82 -1.85
C LEU A 152 3.49 -29.04 -2.60
N PHE A 153 2.73 -29.71 -3.47
CA PHE A 153 1.63 -29.08 -4.21
C PHE A 153 0.52 -28.59 -3.27
N ILE A 154 0.09 -29.41 -2.31
CA ILE A 154 -0.96 -29.03 -1.35
C ILE A 154 -0.47 -27.89 -0.45
N CYS A 155 0.75 -27.96 0.07
CA CYS A 155 1.32 -26.88 0.88
C CYS A 155 1.42 -25.57 0.08
N GLY A 156 1.89 -25.65 -1.16
CA GLY A 156 1.97 -24.51 -2.07
C GLY A 156 0.60 -23.91 -2.36
N TYR A 157 -0.38 -24.75 -2.67
CA TYR A 157 -1.76 -24.34 -2.91
C TYR A 157 -2.40 -23.68 -1.67
N TRP A 158 -2.22 -24.29 -0.49
CA TRP A 158 -2.75 -23.75 0.76
C TRP A 158 -2.13 -22.38 1.07
N MET A 159 -0.80 -22.22 0.96
CA MET A 159 -0.15 -20.92 1.16
C MET A 159 -0.63 -19.89 0.13
N MET A 160 -0.74 -20.29 -1.15
CA MET A 160 -1.21 -19.43 -2.22
C MET A 160 -2.62 -18.91 -1.97
N MET A 161 -3.49 -19.70 -1.34
CA MET A 161 -4.84 -19.29 -0.97
C MET A 161 -4.86 -18.52 0.36
N ALA A 162 -4.17 -18.98 1.40
CA ALA A 162 -4.21 -18.34 2.72
C ALA A 162 -3.60 -16.93 2.73
N TRP A 163 -2.50 -16.72 1.98
CA TRP A 163 -1.80 -15.45 1.91
C TRP A 163 -2.67 -14.26 1.44
N PRO A 164 -3.34 -14.31 0.27
CA PRO A 164 -4.19 -13.21 -0.17
C PRO A 164 -5.37 -12.99 0.76
N LEU A 165 -5.94 -14.04 1.37
CA LEU A 165 -7.02 -13.89 2.36
C LEU A 165 -6.57 -13.11 3.60
N GLY A 166 -5.39 -13.40 4.12
CA GLY A 166 -4.79 -12.64 5.23
C GLY A 166 -4.65 -11.16 4.88
N LYS A 167 -4.14 -10.87 3.69
CA LYS A 167 -3.87 -9.51 3.23
C LYS A 167 -5.13 -8.72 2.86
N LEU A 168 -6.14 -9.38 2.29
CA LEU A 168 -7.39 -8.76 1.87
C LEU A 168 -8.36 -8.56 3.03
N TYR A 169 -8.43 -9.49 3.98
CA TYR A 169 -9.49 -9.48 4.99
C TYR A 169 -9.00 -9.20 6.40
N LEU A 170 -7.87 -9.77 6.81
CA LEU A 170 -7.37 -9.61 8.19
C LEU A 170 -6.67 -8.27 8.37
N GLU A 171 -5.72 -7.91 7.51
CA GLU A 171 -4.96 -6.65 7.64
C GLU A 171 -5.88 -5.41 7.68
N PRO A 172 -6.85 -5.22 6.75
CA PRO A 172 -7.72 -4.05 6.77
C PRO A 172 -8.63 -4.01 7.99
N TRP A 173 -9.06 -5.18 8.49
CA TRP A 173 -9.87 -5.28 9.69
C TRP A 173 -9.12 -4.81 10.94
N TYR A 174 -7.86 -5.25 11.11
CA TYR A 174 -7.04 -4.78 12.22
C TYR A 174 -6.74 -3.28 12.14
N VAL A 175 -6.53 -2.76 10.93
CA VAL A 175 -6.33 -1.32 10.70
C VAL A 175 -7.59 -0.52 11.10
N LEU A 176 -8.78 -0.97 10.72
CA LEU A 176 -10.04 -0.34 11.12
C LEU A 176 -10.30 -0.43 12.62
N LYS A 177 -9.98 -1.59 13.24
CA LYS A 177 -10.11 -1.78 14.69
C LYS A 177 -9.18 -0.82 15.45
N ARG A 178 -7.93 -0.68 15.02
CA ARG A 178 -6.95 0.26 15.62
C ARG A 178 -7.37 1.72 15.46
N ALA A 179 -8.02 2.06 14.36
CA ALA A 179 -8.52 3.40 14.09
C ALA A 179 -9.84 3.74 14.81
N GLY A 180 -10.39 2.84 15.64
CA GLY A 180 -11.63 3.07 16.40
C GLY A 180 -12.92 3.10 15.58
N VAL A 181 -12.85 2.91 14.26
CA VAL A 181 -13.99 3.01 13.33
C VAL A 181 -15.07 1.95 13.63
N MET A 182 -14.66 0.82 14.20
CA MET A 182 -15.52 -0.32 14.52
C MET A 182 -16.42 -0.08 15.74
N GLU A 183 -16.01 0.78 16.68
CA GLU A 183 -16.76 1.07 17.92
C GLU A 183 -17.75 2.23 17.71
N ALA A 184 -17.43 3.15 16.80
CA ALA A 184 -18.30 4.28 16.47
C ALA A 184 -19.62 3.88 15.76
N GLN A 185 -19.74 2.63 15.28
CA GLN A 185 -20.92 2.12 14.57
C GLN A 185 -21.79 1.17 15.41
N SER A 186 -21.44 0.89 16.67
CA SER A 186 -22.24 0.05 17.57
C SER A 186 -23.19 0.85 18.49
N ILE A 187 -23.57 2.06 18.08
CA ILE A 187 -24.62 2.87 18.73
C ILE A 187 -25.78 3.01 17.75
#